data_AF-A0A2H1WL10-F1
#
_entry.id   AF-A0A2H1WL10-F1
#
_cell.length_a   1.000
_cell.length_b   1.000
_cell.length_c   1.000
_cell.angle_alpha   90.00
_cell.angle_beta   90.00
_cell.angle_gamma   90.00
#
_symmetry.space_group_name_H-M   'P 1'
#
loop_
_entity.id
_entity.type
_entity.pdbx_description
1 polymer ?
#
loop_
_entity_poly.entity_id
_entity_poly.type
_entity_poly.pdbx_seq_one_letter_code
_entity_poly.pdbx_strand_id
1 'polypeptide(L)'
;VSTSTLNVEPEPPQKRLRHIHQTRLTVPKKITQDSGDKALINLIVKDLQPFQIVENSGFCEYSKALNADYQLPNRKKLALMVDEKYKLVSESLKHELHDISYLALTSDIWTSDKIQLHHTAENIALAIQDVMDQWEISSKVVTIVTDNAAAMKKAV
;
A
#
# COMPACT_ATOMS: atom_id res chain seq x y z
N VAL A 1 -24.84 16.71 -91.61
CA VAL A 1 -25.54 15.77 -90.70
C VAL A 1 -24.75 14.47 -90.72
N SER A 2 -24.14 14.12 -89.58
CA SER A 2 -23.80 12.76 -89.13
C SER A 2 -22.87 12.90 -87.92
N THR A 3 -23.50 12.80 -86.76
CA THR A 3 -22.93 12.80 -85.40
C THR A 3 -22.18 11.49 -85.16
N SER A 4 -20.88 11.54 -84.85
CA SER A 4 -20.15 10.39 -84.26
C SER A 4 -20.23 10.47 -82.74
N THR A 5 -21.04 9.61 -82.15
CA THR A 5 -21.04 9.35 -80.70
C THR A 5 -19.75 8.62 -80.32
N LEU A 6 -18.84 9.31 -79.63
CA LEU A 6 -17.75 8.68 -78.88
C LEU A 6 -18.28 8.29 -77.50
N ASN A 7 -18.33 6.99 -77.25
CA ASN A 7 -18.63 6.40 -75.94
C ASN A 7 -17.60 6.88 -74.90
N VAL A 8 -18.06 7.56 -73.85
CA VAL A 8 -17.25 7.84 -72.66
C VAL A 8 -17.51 6.70 -71.69
N GLU A 9 -16.51 5.85 -71.50
CA GLU A 9 -16.53 4.78 -70.50
C GLU A 9 -16.45 5.40 -69.08
N PRO A 10 -17.26 4.96 -68.10
CA PRO A 10 -17.25 5.57 -66.78
C PRO A 10 -15.97 5.17 -66.03
N GLU A 11 -15.26 6.16 -65.48
CA GLU A 11 -14.07 5.89 -64.65
C GLU A 11 -14.41 4.99 -63.46
N PRO A 12 -13.53 4.03 -63.11
CA PRO A 12 -13.76 3.14 -61.99
C PRO A 12 -13.75 3.92 -60.67
N PRO A 13 -14.55 3.51 -59.67
CA PRO A 13 -14.68 4.26 -58.42
C PRO A 13 -13.33 4.34 -57.70
N GLN A 14 -12.84 5.56 -57.50
CA GLN A 14 -11.62 5.81 -56.75
C GLN A 14 -11.80 5.32 -55.31
N LYS A 15 -11.06 4.28 -54.93
CA LYS A 15 -10.99 3.79 -53.56
C LYS A 15 -10.32 4.85 -52.69
N ARG A 16 -11.11 5.63 -51.93
CA ARG A 16 -10.56 6.51 -50.90
C ARG A 16 -9.81 5.66 -49.88
N LEU A 17 -8.51 5.91 -49.75
CA LEU A 17 -7.67 5.31 -48.72
C LEU A 17 -8.25 5.70 -47.36
N ARG A 18 -8.59 4.69 -46.56
CA ARG A 18 -9.08 4.88 -45.19
C ARG A 18 -7.90 5.42 -44.40
N HIS A 19 -7.99 6.65 -43.88
CA HIS A 19 -7.00 7.15 -42.95
C HIS A 19 -6.92 6.19 -41.76
N ILE A 20 -5.83 5.42 -41.68
CA ILE A 20 -5.55 4.57 -40.53
C ILE A 20 -5.45 5.52 -39.33
N HIS A 21 -6.33 5.33 -38.35
CA HIS A 21 -6.21 6.03 -37.08
C HIS A 21 -4.90 5.57 -36.45
N GLN A 22 -3.85 6.39 -36.57
CA GLN A 22 -2.55 6.06 -36.03
C GLN A 22 -2.67 6.10 -34.51
N THR A 23 -2.89 4.93 -33.90
CA THR A 23 -2.88 4.78 -32.45
C THR A 23 -1.51 5.24 -31.98
N ARG A 24 -1.43 6.38 -31.30
CA ARG A 24 -0.18 6.84 -30.69
C ARG A 24 0.31 5.71 -29.79
N LEU A 25 1.46 5.13 -30.11
CA LEU A 25 2.18 4.27 -29.19
C LEU A 25 2.54 5.14 -27.99
N THR A 26 1.78 5.04 -26.91
CA THR A 26 2.12 5.70 -25.66
C THR A 26 3.38 5.04 -25.15
N VAL A 27 4.48 5.80 -25.09
CA VAL A 27 5.72 5.33 -24.47
C VAL A 27 5.37 4.91 -23.03
N PRO A 28 5.73 3.69 -22.60
CA PRO A 28 5.48 3.26 -21.22
C PRO A 28 6.02 4.31 -20.26
N LYS A 29 5.19 4.73 -19.31
CA LYS A 29 5.57 5.76 -18.34
C LYS A 29 6.73 5.23 -17.52
N LYS A 30 7.90 5.86 -17.63
CA LYS A 30 9.09 5.50 -16.86
C LYS A 30 8.75 5.59 -15.36
N ILE A 31 9.11 4.56 -14.60
CA ILE A 31 8.93 4.56 -13.14
C ILE A 31 9.77 5.70 -12.57
N THR A 32 9.12 6.62 -11.87
CA THR A 32 9.76 7.74 -11.16
C THR A 32 10.19 7.29 -9.77
N GLN A 33 11.08 8.07 -9.14
CA GLN A 33 11.50 7.84 -7.75
C GLN A 33 10.30 7.73 -6.80
N ASP A 34 9.36 8.67 -6.85
CA ASP A 34 8.15 8.66 -6.01
C ASP A 34 7.28 7.41 -6.22
N SER A 35 7.09 6.98 -7.48
CA SER A 35 6.32 5.77 -7.75
C SER A 35 7.02 4.50 -7.28
N GLY A 36 8.35 4.44 -7.41
CA GLY A 36 9.17 3.34 -6.90
C GLY A 36 9.16 3.29 -5.38
N ASP A 37 9.31 4.45 -4.72
CA ASP A 37 9.25 4.61 -3.27
C ASP A 37 7.90 4.15 -2.70
N LYS A 38 6.79 4.53 -3.34
CA LYS A 38 5.44 4.05 -2.96
C LYS A 38 5.27 2.54 -3.15
N ALA A 39 5.79 1.98 -4.24
CA ALA A 39 5.76 0.55 -4.49
C ALA A 39 6.61 -0.22 -3.46
N LEU A 40 7.78 0.30 -3.11
CA LEU A 40 8.65 -0.26 -2.08
C LEU A 40 7.97 -0.23 -0.69
N ILE A 41 7.39 0.91 -0.28
CA ILE A 41 6.63 0.98 0.98
C ILE A 41 5.52 -0.08 1.01
N ASN A 42 4.79 -0.24 -0.11
CA ASN A 42 3.75 -1.26 -0.20
C ASN A 42 4.29 -2.68 -0.08
N LEU A 43 5.45 -2.98 -0.68
CA LEU A 43 6.13 -4.27 -0.51
C LEU A 43 6.43 -4.52 0.98
N ILE A 44 7.02 -3.55 1.65
CA ILE A 44 7.35 -3.68 3.08
C ILE A 44 6.09 -3.92 3.92
N VAL A 45 5.07 -3.08 3.77
CA VAL A 45 3.89 -3.12 4.64
C VAL A 45 3.02 -4.35 4.38
N LYS A 46 2.82 -4.72 3.10
CA LYS A 46 1.94 -5.85 2.76
C LYS A 46 2.58 -7.20 3.07
N ASP A 47 3.88 -7.32 2.82
CA ASP A 47 4.59 -8.59 2.94
C ASP A 47 5.41 -8.67 4.25
N LEU A 48 5.21 -7.70 5.15
CA LEU A 48 5.89 -7.56 6.45
C LEU A 48 7.42 -7.70 6.32
N GLN A 49 7.99 -7.12 5.27
CA GLN A 49 9.42 -7.29 4.99
C GLN A 49 10.28 -6.43 5.93
N PRO A 50 11.44 -6.94 6.37
CA PRO A 50 12.36 -6.18 7.18
C PRO A 50 12.94 -5.00 6.38
N PHE A 51 13.15 -3.86 7.04
CA PHE A 51 13.73 -2.69 6.39
C PHE A 51 15.15 -2.93 5.87
N GLN A 52 15.86 -3.94 6.37
CA GLN A 52 17.17 -4.37 5.83
C GLN A 52 17.10 -4.85 4.37
N ILE A 53 15.92 -5.13 3.80
CA ILE A 53 15.80 -5.64 2.42
C ILE A 53 16.51 -4.75 1.39
N VAL A 54 16.53 -3.43 1.60
CA VAL A 54 17.19 -2.45 0.71
C VAL A 54 18.72 -2.46 0.82
N GLU A 55 19.28 -3.21 1.77
CA GLU A 55 20.71 -3.42 1.95
C GLU A 55 21.13 -4.83 1.46
N ASN A 56 20.17 -5.71 1.14
CA ASN A 56 20.44 -7.05 0.64
C ASN A 56 20.92 -7.00 -0.83
N SER A 57 22.10 -7.56 -1.10
CA SER A 57 22.74 -7.52 -2.43
C SER A 57 21.83 -8.01 -3.56
N GLY A 58 21.18 -9.16 -3.39
CA GLY A 58 20.29 -9.73 -4.41
C GLY A 58 19.07 -8.86 -4.71
N PHE A 59 18.51 -8.18 -3.70
CA PHE A 59 17.39 -7.26 -3.91
C PHE A 59 17.86 -5.97 -4.60
N CYS A 60 19.03 -5.46 -4.22
CA CYS A 60 19.64 -4.30 -4.89
C CYS A 60 19.91 -4.57 -6.38
N GLU A 61 20.45 -5.74 -6.71
CA GLU A 61 20.71 -6.17 -8.08
C GLU A 61 19.40 -6.33 -8.87
N TYR A 62 18.40 -7.00 -8.28
CA TYR A 62 17.08 -7.15 -8.86
C TYR A 62 16.42 -5.80 -9.16
N SER A 63 16.40 -4.88 -8.19
CA SER A 63 15.81 -3.55 -8.36
C SER A 63 16.50 -2.76 -9.47
N LYS A 64 17.84 -2.81 -9.54
CA LYS A 64 18.61 -2.13 -10.59
C LYS A 64 18.37 -2.74 -11.97
N ALA A 65 18.23 -4.06 -12.06
CA ALA A 65 17.92 -4.75 -13.30
C ALA A 65 16.52 -4.39 -13.82
N LEU A 66 15.55 -4.18 -12.93
CA LEU A 66 14.21 -3.71 -13.29
C LEU A 66 14.17 -2.23 -13.69
N ASN A 67 14.87 -1.38 -12.94
CA ASN A 67 14.94 0.05 -13.22
C ASN A 67 16.24 0.65 -12.69
N ALA A 68 17.21 0.84 -13.58
CA ALA A 68 18.53 1.37 -13.24
C ALA A 68 18.49 2.82 -12.71
N ASP A 69 17.46 3.60 -13.06
CA ASP A 69 17.33 4.99 -12.62
C ASP A 69 16.75 5.13 -11.21
N TYR A 70 16.08 4.09 -10.70
CA TYR A 70 15.50 4.11 -9.36
C TYR A 70 16.59 3.94 -8.30
N GLN A 71 16.70 4.90 -7.39
CA GLN A 71 17.64 4.83 -6.28
C GLN A 71 16.94 4.29 -5.06
N LEU A 72 17.33 3.09 -4.62
CA LEU A 72 16.79 2.52 -3.39
C LEU A 72 17.11 3.45 -2.21
N PRO A 73 16.11 3.79 -1.36
CA PRO A 73 16.38 4.50 -0.13
C PRO A 73 17.23 3.61 0.78
N ASN A 74 18.06 4.23 1.63
CA ASN A 74 18.69 3.50 2.71
C ASN A 74 17.66 3.13 3.79
N ARG A 75 18.02 2.17 4.65
CA ARG A 75 17.15 1.64 5.70
C ARG A 75 16.54 2.71 6.61
N LYS A 76 17.30 3.75 6.98
CA LYS A 76 16.80 4.85 7.83
C LYS A 76 15.73 5.66 7.12
N LYS A 77 15.97 6.02 5.85
CA LYS A 77 15.00 6.76 5.04
C LYS A 77 13.73 5.92 4.82
N LEU A 78 13.88 4.62 4.54
CA LEU A 78 12.74 3.72 4.39
C LEU A 78 11.88 3.66 5.66
N ALA A 79 12.50 3.56 6.83
CA ALA A 79 11.78 3.57 8.11
C ALA A 79 10.97 4.87 8.28
N LEU A 80 11.58 6.04 8.02
CA LEU A 80 10.89 7.33 8.08
C LEU A 80 9.69 7.40 7.12
N MET A 81 9.84 6.90 5.89
CA MET A 81 8.76 6.87 4.90
C MET A 81 7.59 5.97 5.34
N VAL A 82 7.89 4.84 5.98
CA VAL A 82 6.87 3.94 6.56
C VAL A 82 6.19 4.60 7.76
N ASP A 83 6.94 5.29 8.63
CA ASP A 83 6.38 6.04 9.76
C ASP A 83 5.44 7.16 9.30
N GLU A 84 5.81 7.92 8.26
CA GLU A 84 4.95 8.93 7.64
C GLU A 84 3.68 8.30 7.07
N LYS A 85 3.80 7.14 6.40
CA LYS A 85 2.65 6.41 5.89
C LYS A 85 1.74 5.92 7.02
N TYR A 86 2.30 5.43 8.11
CA TYR A 86 1.56 5.00 9.30
C TYR A 86 0.77 6.16 9.92
N LYS A 87 1.36 7.35 10.06
CA LYS A 87 0.66 8.53 10.60
C LYS A 87 -0.57 8.88 9.77
N LEU A 88 -0.42 8.95 8.44
CA LEU A 88 -1.52 9.27 7.54
C LEU A 88 -2.65 8.23 7.60
N VAL A 89 -2.29 6.94 7.63
CA VAL A 89 -3.28 5.86 7.65
C VAL A 89 -3.96 5.74 9.01
N SER A 90 -3.21 5.89 10.10
CA SER A 90 -3.78 5.83 11.46
C SER A 90 -4.73 7.00 11.72
N GLU A 91 -4.44 8.20 11.25
CA GLU A 91 -5.35 9.35 11.34
C GLU A 91 -6.63 9.15 10.52
N SER A 92 -6.52 8.64 9.29
CA SER A 92 -7.68 8.25 8.47
C SER A 92 -8.53 7.19 9.17
N LEU A 93 -7.89 6.17 9.74
CA LEU A 93 -8.58 5.09 10.44
C LEU A 93 -9.26 5.58 11.71
N LYS A 94 -8.64 6.48 12.49
CA LYS A 94 -9.30 7.11 13.64
C LYS A 94 -10.58 7.84 13.23
N HIS A 95 -10.56 8.55 12.11
CA HIS A 95 -11.76 9.19 11.56
C HIS A 95 -12.83 8.14 11.20
N GLU A 96 -12.46 7.04 10.56
CA GLU A 96 -13.41 5.95 10.26
C GLU A 96 -13.99 5.32 11.53
N LEU A 97 -13.17 5.13 12.57
CA LEU A 97 -13.59 4.60 13.87
C LEU A 97 -14.48 5.59 14.65
N HIS A 98 -14.43 6.90 14.35
CA HIS A 98 -15.25 7.91 15.01
C HIS A 98 -16.75 7.62 14.88
N ASP A 99 -17.19 7.14 13.73
CA ASP A 99 -18.61 6.92 13.43
C ASP A 99 -19.10 5.51 13.82
N ILE A 100 -18.20 4.64 14.29
CA ILE A 100 -18.53 3.29 14.74
C ILE A 100 -19.04 3.33 16.18
N SER A 101 -20.18 2.70 16.43
CA SER A 101 -20.80 2.66 17.76
C SER A 101 -20.20 1.60 18.69
N TYR A 102 -19.75 0.47 18.14
CA TYR A 102 -19.32 -0.69 18.91
C TYR A 102 -18.09 -1.35 18.28
N LEU A 103 -17.10 -1.66 19.12
CA LEU A 103 -15.87 -2.31 18.73
C LEU A 103 -15.61 -3.55 19.60
N ALA A 104 -15.02 -4.57 18.97
CA ALA A 104 -14.41 -5.70 19.66
C ALA A 104 -12.90 -5.60 19.47
N LEU A 105 -12.13 -5.69 20.56
CA LEU A 105 -10.68 -5.77 20.48
C LEU A 105 -10.23 -7.22 20.62
N THR A 106 -9.16 -7.57 19.93
CA THR A 106 -8.46 -8.84 20.13
C THR A 106 -7.08 -8.52 20.69
N SER A 107 -6.74 -9.07 21.85
CA SER A 107 -5.43 -8.90 22.47
C SER A 107 -4.67 -10.20 22.43
N ASP A 108 -3.42 -10.13 21.97
CA ASP A 108 -2.46 -11.21 22.00
C ASP A 108 -1.21 -10.74 22.75
N ILE A 109 -0.62 -11.62 23.57
CA ILE A 109 0.59 -11.33 24.34
C ILE A 109 1.54 -12.50 24.23
N TRP A 110 2.80 -12.19 23.95
CA TRP A 110 3.89 -13.16 23.92
C TRP A 110 5.03 -12.70 24.81
N THR A 111 5.71 -13.68 25.41
CA THR A 111 6.94 -13.43 26.17
C THR A 111 8.13 -13.30 25.21
N SER A 112 9.00 -12.32 25.44
CA SER A 112 10.28 -12.21 24.77
C SER A 112 11.35 -11.79 25.76
N ASP A 113 12.55 -12.37 25.64
CA ASP A 113 13.71 -12.02 26.47
C ASP A 113 14.11 -10.53 26.36
N LYS A 114 13.61 -9.84 25.32
CA LYS A 114 13.85 -8.40 25.11
C LYS A 114 12.84 -7.49 25.80
N ILE A 115 11.71 -8.03 26.26
CA ILE A 115 10.68 -7.25 26.96
C ILE A 115 11.07 -7.18 28.44
N GLN A 116 11.47 -5.99 28.88
CA GLN A 116 11.89 -5.76 30.27
C GLN A 116 10.71 -5.58 31.24
N LEU A 117 9.51 -5.31 30.72
CA LEU A 117 8.31 -5.12 31.53
C LEU A 117 7.70 -6.49 31.88
N HIS A 118 7.45 -6.73 33.16
CA HIS A 118 6.75 -7.94 33.57
C HIS A 118 5.29 -7.91 33.08
N HIS A 119 4.83 -9.01 32.48
CA HIS A 119 3.44 -9.22 32.06
C HIS A 119 2.51 -9.45 33.26
N THR A 120 2.49 -8.52 34.21
CA THR A 120 1.50 -8.48 35.29
C THR A 120 0.15 -8.05 34.71
N ALA A 121 -0.94 -8.46 35.37
CA ALA A 121 -2.28 -8.07 34.94
C ALA A 121 -2.46 -6.54 34.88
N GLU A 122 -1.88 -5.82 35.86
CA GLU A 122 -1.91 -4.36 35.92
C GLU A 122 -1.20 -3.72 34.74
N ASN A 123 0.02 -4.17 34.41
CA ASN A 123 0.78 -3.63 33.27
C ASN A 123 0.07 -3.89 31.94
N ILE A 124 -0.56 -5.06 31.80
CA ILE A 124 -1.35 -5.40 30.61
C ILE A 124 -2.58 -4.49 30.51
N ALA A 125 -3.33 -4.30 31.60
CA ALA A 125 -4.51 -3.44 31.63
C ALA A 125 -4.14 -1.99 31.26
N LEU A 126 -3.04 -1.46 31.81
CA LEU A 126 -2.52 -0.14 31.47
C LEU A 126 -2.16 -0.03 29.99
N ALA A 127 -1.47 -1.02 29.42
CA ALA A 127 -1.13 -1.01 28.00
C ALA A 127 -2.37 -1.04 27.10
N ILE A 128 -3.40 -1.82 27.45
CA ILE A 128 -4.66 -1.85 26.72
C ILE A 128 -5.36 -0.48 26.82
N GLN A 129 -5.42 0.11 28.02
CA GLN A 129 -6.01 1.43 28.25
C GLN A 129 -5.29 2.52 27.47
N ASP A 130 -3.96 2.54 27.48
CA ASP A 130 -3.13 3.49 26.72
C ASP A 130 -3.44 3.42 25.22
N VAL A 131 -3.60 2.21 24.67
CA VAL A 131 -4.01 2.04 23.26
C VAL A 131 -5.43 2.53 23.04
N MET A 132 -6.39 2.21 23.90
CA MET A 132 -7.77 2.67 23.74
C MET A 132 -7.88 4.20 23.81
N ASP A 133 -7.10 4.84 24.70
CA ASP A 133 -7.08 6.29 24.85
C ASP A 133 -6.34 6.97 23.69
N GLN A 134 -5.19 6.43 23.27
CA GLN A 134 -4.46 6.92 22.11
C GLN A 134 -5.33 6.89 20.84
N TRP A 135 -6.22 5.91 20.72
CA TRP A 135 -7.13 5.76 19.59
C TRP A 135 -8.51 6.38 19.80
N GLU A 136 -8.79 6.94 20.98
CA GLU A 136 -10.06 7.57 21.33
C GLU A 136 -11.28 6.63 21.18
N ILE A 137 -11.08 5.35 21.52
CA ILE A 137 -12.08 4.28 21.35
C ILE A 137 -12.60 3.68 22.67
N SER A 138 -12.10 4.14 23.82
CA SER A 138 -12.42 3.55 25.14
C SER A 138 -13.92 3.40 25.41
N SER A 139 -14.75 4.35 24.98
CA SER A 139 -16.21 4.31 25.17
C SER A 139 -16.98 3.40 24.20
N LYS A 140 -16.29 2.86 23.19
CA LYS A 140 -16.89 2.06 22.10
C LYS A 140 -16.55 0.57 22.20
N VAL A 141 -15.53 0.21 22.97
CA VAL A 141 -15.10 -1.18 23.14
C VAL A 141 -16.11 -1.92 24.01
N VAL A 142 -16.80 -2.90 23.42
CA VAL A 142 -17.81 -3.72 24.11
C VAL A 142 -17.23 -5.02 24.63
N THR A 143 -16.18 -5.52 23.96
CA THR A 143 -15.54 -6.79 24.34
C THR A 143 -14.07 -6.77 23.95
N ILE A 144 -13.26 -7.45 24.76
CA ILE A 144 -11.86 -7.72 24.48
C ILE A 144 -11.70 -9.24 24.52
N VAL A 145 -11.28 -9.82 23.40
CA VAL A 145 -11.02 -11.25 23.25
C VAL A 145 -9.54 -11.49 23.54
N THR A 146 -9.27 -12.38 24.49
CA THR A 146 -7.91 -12.72 24.92
C THR A 146 -7.74 -14.23 24.96
N ASP A 147 -6.49 -14.69 25.09
CA ASP A 147 -6.22 -16.07 25.48
C ASP A 147 -6.63 -16.34 26.96
N ASN A 148 -6.44 -17.58 27.42
CA ASN A 148 -6.79 -18.00 28.79
C ASN A 148 -5.66 -17.76 29.81
N ALA A 149 -4.61 -17.00 29.47
CA ALA A 149 -3.49 -16.75 30.38
C ALA A 149 -3.97 -16.07 31.67
N ALA A 150 -3.39 -16.46 32.81
CA ALA A 150 -3.86 -16.00 34.12
C ALA A 150 -3.72 -14.47 34.30
N ALA A 151 -2.69 -13.86 33.69
CA ALA A 151 -2.51 -12.41 33.69
C ALA A 151 -3.54 -11.71 32.79
N MET A 152 -3.80 -12.25 31.59
CA MET A 152 -4.81 -11.71 30.65
C MET A 152 -6.21 -11.67 31.29
N LYS A 153 -6.65 -12.79 31.87
CA LYS A 153 -7.96 -12.87 32.55
C LYS A 153 -8.15 -11.90 33.71
N LYS A 154 -7.05 -11.44 34.31
CA LYS A 154 -7.08 -10.48 35.41
C LYS A 154 -6.98 -9.03 34.92
N ALA A 155 -6.47 -8.84 33.70
CA ALA A 155 -6.23 -7.52 33.12
C ALA A 155 -7.47 -6.97 32.39
N VAL A 156 -8.36 -7.86 31.96
CA VAL A 156 -9.51 -7.57 31.10
C VAL A 156 -10.81 -7.78 31.85
#